data_AF-A0A2E8PX69-F1
#
_entry.id   AF-A0A2E8PX69-F1
#
_cell.length_a   1.000
_cell.length_b   1.000
_cell.length_c   1.000
_cell.angle_alpha   90.00
_cell.angle_beta   90.00
_cell.angle_gamma   90.00
#
_symmetry.space_group_name_H-M   'P 1'
#
loop_
_entity.id
_entity.type
_entity.pdbx_description
1 polymer ?
#
loop_
_entity_poly.entity_id
_entity_poly.type
_entity_poly.pdbx_seq_one_letter_code
_entity_poly.pdbx_strand_id
1 'polypeptide(L)'
;MKKFKAMVRTLEEEGLAVSGGEPLIFHCNHYNLFLQRTIEDAAEYVDVERILREGGVVAVYSLLHHLFRGNRELRSSTDRLKAAEGIYSQLGFGLLAFDSVTEQGGTITTPVTHYSYGWKEKWGQREKPVDYFSCGFIQAAMAAAFYKAPGHFIVTQTKCLSLGHNENEFQVEVNPECPVLPISPGTGVTIQGSSRPGRISTNVDEAGITNAVRGIPLEGGGDGLIPAFGVVLTRHFANYYNYISYETSRQITEATGEPDLARDLFVEAGHVCAFNTFGGIMLSDEWYGMIEPQCKTREDWASGIVAVANAFGWGYWSITELTPNESLSMIVEGDYESNHYLRTYPRSDRSRSYLFSGGSAGVMNLLYHGDICSKPELTEDYYHELFQSERSFQSDQVECRSKGDSLARANVKRMDTMQ
;
A
#
# COMPACT_ATOMS: atom_id res chain seq x y z
N MET A 1 -3.23 -24.52 -18.57
CA MET A 1 -4.03 -23.32 -18.90
C MET A 1 -3.21 -22.08 -18.57
N LYS A 2 -3.28 -21.02 -19.38
CA LYS A 2 -2.66 -19.73 -19.05
C LYS A 2 -3.39 -19.18 -17.80
N LYS A 3 -2.65 -18.80 -16.75
CA LYS A 3 -3.25 -18.15 -15.56
C LYS A 3 -4.04 -16.91 -16.01
N PHE A 4 -5.22 -16.71 -15.45
CA PHE A 4 -6.02 -15.50 -15.68
C PHE A 4 -5.21 -14.28 -15.23
N LYS A 5 -5.28 -13.18 -16.00
CA LYS A 5 -4.69 -11.89 -15.63
C LYS A 5 -5.75 -10.81 -15.68
N ALA A 6 -5.92 -10.10 -14.56
CA ALA A 6 -6.71 -8.89 -14.55
C ALA A 6 -5.99 -7.80 -15.35
N MET A 7 -6.76 -7.07 -16.14
CA MET A 7 -6.28 -5.88 -16.83
C MET A 7 -6.09 -4.76 -15.80
N VAL A 8 -4.89 -4.20 -15.75
CA VAL A 8 -4.59 -3.00 -14.97
C VAL A 8 -4.42 -1.85 -15.95
N ARG A 9 -5.26 -0.82 -15.82
CA ARG A 9 -5.21 0.40 -16.63
C ARG A 9 -4.52 1.50 -15.84
N THR A 10 -3.48 2.09 -16.42
CA THR A 10 -2.85 3.29 -15.88
C THR A 10 -3.63 4.53 -16.28
N LEU A 11 -3.94 5.40 -15.33
CA LEU A 11 -4.42 6.77 -15.55
C LEU A 11 -3.20 7.68 -15.43
N GLU A 12 -2.46 7.81 -16.52
CA GLU A 12 -1.10 8.37 -16.50
C GLU A 12 -1.04 9.80 -15.97
N GLU A 13 -2.01 10.63 -16.36
CA GLU A 13 -2.13 12.02 -15.93
C GLU A 13 -2.50 12.17 -14.45
N GLU A 14 -2.98 11.12 -13.81
CA GLU A 14 -3.36 11.13 -12.40
C GLU A 14 -2.35 10.37 -11.53
N GLY A 15 -1.37 9.69 -12.14
CA GLY A 15 -0.43 8.84 -11.40
C GLY A 15 -1.11 7.67 -10.70
N LEU A 16 -2.22 7.15 -11.25
CA LEU A 16 -3.01 6.06 -10.68
C LEU A 16 -2.97 4.81 -11.56
N ALA A 17 -3.15 3.64 -10.96
CA ALA A 17 -3.46 2.40 -11.65
C ALA A 17 -4.80 1.84 -11.16
N VAL A 18 -5.63 1.30 -12.06
CA VAL A 18 -6.99 0.86 -11.75
C VAL A 18 -7.28 -0.51 -12.37
N SER A 19 -7.94 -1.37 -11.61
CA SER A 19 -8.44 -2.68 -12.07
C SER A 19 -9.83 -2.94 -11.51
N GLY A 20 -10.78 -3.33 -12.35
CA GLY A 20 -12.16 -3.62 -11.90
C GLY A 20 -12.85 -2.48 -11.14
N GLY A 21 -12.46 -1.22 -11.39
CA GLY A 21 -12.98 -0.05 -10.67
C GLY A 21 -12.27 0.26 -9.35
N GLU A 22 -11.28 -0.54 -8.95
CA GLU A 22 -10.49 -0.34 -7.74
C GLU A 22 -9.10 0.23 -8.04
N PRO A 23 -8.62 1.23 -7.27
CA PRO A 23 -7.27 1.74 -7.38
C PRO A 23 -6.27 0.73 -6.82
N LEU A 24 -5.21 0.48 -7.58
CA LEU A 24 -4.12 -0.39 -7.23
C LEU A 24 -2.83 0.42 -7.10
N ILE A 25 -2.04 0.11 -6.08
CA ILE A 25 -0.78 0.80 -5.77
C ILE A 25 0.30 -0.20 -5.37
N PHE A 26 1.57 0.14 -5.59
CA PHE A 26 2.68 -0.69 -5.13
C PHE A 26 3.11 -0.34 -3.71
N HIS A 27 3.29 -1.36 -2.88
CA HIS A 27 4.01 -1.26 -1.61
C HIS A 27 4.81 -2.54 -1.35
N CYS A 28 5.87 -2.41 -0.57
CA CYS A 28 6.72 -3.52 -0.17
C CYS A 28 6.21 -4.24 1.10
N ASN A 29 6.76 -5.41 1.36
CA ASN A 29 6.56 -6.19 2.57
C ASN A 29 6.85 -5.38 3.84
N HIS A 30 7.85 -4.49 3.84
CA HIS A 30 8.18 -3.71 5.04
C HIS A 30 7.03 -2.78 5.44
N TYR A 31 6.41 -2.08 4.48
CA TYR A 31 5.25 -1.23 4.75
C TYR A 31 4.03 -2.06 5.15
N ASN A 32 3.71 -3.10 4.38
CA ASN A 32 2.53 -3.94 4.63
C ASN A 32 2.53 -4.55 6.02
N LEU A 33 3.67 -5.11 6.45
CA LEU A 33 3.82 -5.75 7.75
C LEU A 33 3.86 -4.73 8.88
N PHE A 34 4.54 -3.59 8.67
CA PHE A 34 4.62 -2.55 9.70
C PHE A 34 3.26 -1.91 9.93
N LEU A 35 2.54 -1.51 8.88
CA LEU A 35 1.20 -0.94 9.02
C LEU A 35 0.23 -1.91 9.71
N GLN A 36 0.29 -3.20 9.37
CA GLN A 36 -0.49 -4.20 10.09
C GLN A 36 -0.10 -4.25 11.57
N ARG A 37 1.19 -4.31 11.89
CA ARG A 37 1.67 -4.31 13.28
C ARG A 37 1.25 -3.05 14.04
N THR A 38 1.30 -1.88 13.41
CA THR A 38 0.80 -0.62 13.98
C THR A 38 -0.67 -0.71 14.37
N ILE A 39 -1.49 -1.37 13.56
CA ILE A 39 -2.91 -1.60 13.89
C ILE A 39 -3.04 -2.67 14.99
N GLU A 40 -2.24 -3.73 14.95
CA GLU A 40 -2.17 -4.73 16.04
C GLU A 40 -1.79 -4.11 17.39
N ASP A 41 -0.90 -3.13 17.41
CA ASP A 41 -0.48 -2.40 18.62
C ASP A 41 -1.63 -1.53 19.19
N ALA A 42 -2.65 -1.22 18.40
CA ALA A 42 -3.86 -0.50 18.82
C ALA A 42 -4.98 -1.41 19.34
N ALA A 43 -4.71 -2.70 19.59
CA ALA A 43 -5.72 -3.70 19.98
C ALA A 43 -6.51 -3.37 21.26
N GLU A 44 -6.02 -2.49 22.11
CA GLU A 44 -6.79 -2.01 23.28
C GLU A 44 -7.96 -1.09 22.90
N TYR A 45 -7.91 -0.46 21.72
CA TYR A 45 -8.92 0.49 21.24
C TYR A 45 -9.79 -0.07 20.11
N VAL A 46 -9.31 -1.09 19.37
CA VAL A 46 -9.95 -1.52 18.13
C VAL A 46 -10.04 -3.03 17.99
N ASP A 47 -11.02 -3.51 17.21
CA ASP A 47 -11.08 -4.90 16.76
C ASP A 47 -10.17 -5.09 15.53
N VAL A 48 -8.90 -5.38 15.80
CA VAL A 48 -7.82 -5.50 14.82
C VAL A 48 -8.13 -6.52 13.73
N GLU A 49 -8.50 -7.74 14.12
CA GLU A 49 -8.71 -8.84 13.16
C GLU A 49 -9.89 -8.53 12.23
N ARG A 50 -10.96 -7.95 12.79
CA ARG A 50 -12.11 -7.50 12.02
C ARG A 50 -11.72 -6.43 11.03
N ILE A 51 -11.05 -5.35 11.46
CA ILE A 51 -10.68 -4.22 10.58
C ILE A 51 -9.81 -4.69 9.42
N LEU A 52 -8.75 -5.45 9.72
CA LEU A 52 -7.81 -5.93 8.71
C LEU A 52 -8.47 -6.91 7.73
N ARG A 53 -9.28 -7.85 8.22
CA ARG A 53 -10.01 -8.79 7.35
C ARG A 53 -11.04 -8.06 6.50
N GLU A 54 -11.89 -7.22 7.11
CA GLU A 54 -12.96 -6.50 6.41
C GLU A 54 -12.42 -5.56 5.34
N GLY A 55 -11.31 -4.87 5.59
CA GLY A 55 -10.67 -4.04 4.57
C GLY A 55 -10.32 -4.85 3.32
N GLY A 56 -9.82 -6.08 3.51
CA GLY A 56 -9.57 -7.01 2.41
C GLY A 56 -10.86 -7.38 1.67
N VAL A 57 -11.94 -7.68 2.40
CA VAL A 57 -13.24 -8.03 1.80
C VAL A 57 -13.80 -6.87 0.97
N VAL A 58 -13.83 -5.67 1.55
CA VAL A 58 -14.43 -4.47 0.94
C VAL A 58 -13.77 -4.15 -0.41
N ALA A 59 -12.45 -4.09 -0.45
CA ALA A 59 -11.72 -3.74 -1.66
C ALA A 59 -11.77 -4.87 -2.71
N VAL A 60 -11.53 -6.12 -2.31
CA VAL A 60 -11.43 -7.25 -3.24
C VAL A 60 -12.79 -7.62 -3.81
N TYR A 61 -13.86 -7.59 -2.99
CA TYR A 61 -15.20 -7.94 -3.46
C TYR A 61 -15.66 -7.00 -4.57
N SER A 62 -15.41 -5.70 -4.45
CA SER A 62 -15.75 -4.71 -5.48
C SER A 62 -15.10 -5.03 -6.83
N LEU A 63 -13.78 -5.28 -6.85
CA LEU A 63 -13.05 -5.66 -8.06
C LEU A 63 -13.61 -6.95 -8.68
N LEU A 64 -13.71 -8.02 -7.88
CA LEU A 64 -14.13 -9.32 -8.37
C LEU A 64 -15.59 -9.29 -8.84
N HIS A 65 -16.47 -8.59 -8.13
CA HIS A 65 -17.86 -8.45 -8.51
C HIS A 65 -18.03 -7.76 -9.87
N HIS A 66 -17.34 -6.64 -10.10
CA HIS A 66 -17.35 -5.97 -11.41
C HIS A 66 -16.77 -6.85 -12.51
N LEU A 67 -15.64 -7.51 -12.24
CA LEU A 67 -14.98 -8.38 -13.20
C LEU A 67 -15.87 -9.55 -13.61
N PHE A 68 -16.47 -10.25 -12.64
CA PHE A 68 -17.28 -11.45 -12.87
C PHE A 68 -18.62 -11.14 -13.53
N ARG A 69 -19.23 -9.98 -13.24
CA ARG A 69 -20.44 -9.53 -13.96
C ARG A 69 -20.13 -9.03 -15.37
N GLY A 70 -18.97 -8.40 -15.56
CA GLY A 70 -18.55 -7.87 -16.86
C GLY A 70 -17.99 -8.91 -17.83
N ASN A 71 -17.54 -10.07 -17.35
CA ASN A 71 -16.86 -11.07 -18.15
C ASN A 71 -17.74 -12.30 -18.44
N ARG A 72 -18.23 -12.40 -19.69
CA ARG A 72 -19.10 -13.51 -20.17
C ARG A 72 -18.40 -14.87 -20.27
N GLU A 73 -17.08 -14.91 -20.17
CA GLU A 73 -16.29 -16.14 -20.19
C GLU A 73 -16.23 -16.81 -18.80
N LEU A 74 -16.40 -16.05 -17.71
CA LEU A 74 -16.36 -16.55 -16.34
C LEU A 74 -17.75 -17.04 -15.88
N ARG A 75 -18.20 -18.16 -16.46
CA ARG A 75 -19.59 -18.63 -16.34
C ARG A 75 -19.87 -19.38 -15.04
N SER A 76 -18.96 -20.25 -14.62
CA SER A 76 -19.11 -21.05 -13.41
C SER A 76 -18.44 -20.40 -12.19
N SER A 77 -18.82 -20.83 -10.99
CA SER A 77 -18.11 -20.44 -9.76
C SER A 77 -16.65 -20.92 -9.81
N THR A 78 -16.40 -22.11 -10.36
CA THR A 78 -15.04 -22.63 -10.57
C THR A 78 -14.19 -21.71 -11.45
N ASP A 79 -14.71 -21.24 -12.58
CA ASP A 79 -13.98 -20.30 -13.45
C ASP A 79 -13.66 -18.99 -12.73
N ARG A 80 -14.62 -18.48 -11.95
CA ARG A 80 -14.47 -17.26 -11.15
C ARG A 80 -13.42 -17.42 -10.05
N LEU A 81 -13.42 -18.54 -9.34
CA LEU A 81 -12.42 -18.86 -8.32
C LEU A 81 -11.02 -19.03 -8.95
N LYS A 82 -10.90 -19.70 -10.10
CA LYS A 82 -9.64 -19.77 -10.85
C LYS A 82 -9.16 -18.40 -11.34
N ALA A 83 -10.06 -17.50 -11.69
CA ALA A 83 -9.69 -16.12 -11.98
C ALA A 83 -9.17 -15.40 -10.73
N ALA A 84 -9.79 -15.60 -9.56
CA ALA A 84 -9.33 -15.05 -8.29
C ALA A 84 -7.92 -15.56 -7.89
N GLU A 85 -7.61 -16.85 -8.10
CA GLU A 85 -6.25 -17.39 -7.92
C GLU A 85 -5.23 -16.65 -8.79
N GLY A 86 -5.57 -16.45 -10.07
CA GLY A 86 -4.73 -15.74 -11.03
C GLY A 86 -4.47 -14.30 -10.60
N ILE A 87 -5.49 -13.60 -10.11
CA ILE A 87 -5.39 -12.22 -9.64
C ILE A 87 -4.53 -12.14 -8.36
N TYR A 88 -4.77 -13.01 -7.39
CA TYR A 88 -4.01 -13.06 -6.15
C TYR A 88 -2.50 -13.21 -6.43
N SER A 89 -2.16 -14.16 -7.31
CA SER A 89 -0.80 -14.41 -7.77
C SER A 89 -0.25 -13.26 -8.60
N GLN A 90 -1.02 -12.69 -9.54
CA GLN A 90 -0.58 -11.56 -10.37
C GLN A 90 -0.19 -10.34 -9.52
N LEU A 91 -0.95 -10.07 -8.46
CA LEU A 91 -0.78 -8.89 -7.60
C LEU A 91 0.30 -9.08 -6.52
N GLY A 92 0.98 -10.23 -6.47
CA GLY A 92 2.15 -10.44 -5.59
C GLY A 92 1.82 -10.98 -4.20
N PHE A 93 0.62 -11.52 -4.00
CA PHE A 93 0.20 -11.98 -2.67
C PHE A 93 0.58 -13.43 -2.33
N GLY A 94 1.17 -14.16 -3.27
CA GLY A 94 1.51 -15.58 -3.15
C GLY A 94 0.59 -16.47 -3.98
N LEU A 95 0.30 -17.66 -3.48
CA LEU A 95 -0.57 -18.63 -4.16
C LEU A 95 -1.85 -18.89 -3.37
N LEU A 96 -2.93 -19.21 -4.07
CA LEU A 96 -4.15 -19.78 -3.51
C LEU A 96 -4.64 -20.88 -4.45
N ALA A 97 -5.31 -21.88 -3.88
CA ALA A 97 -5.97 -22.95 -4.61
C ALA A 97 -7.37 -23.20 -4.02
N PHE A 98 -8.40 -22.92 -4.80
CA PHE A 98 -9.81 -23.06 -4.42
C PHE A 98 -10.41 -24.39 -4.87
N ASP A 99 -9.59 -25.41 -5.16
CA ASP A 99 -10.05 -26.71 -5.65
C ASP A 99 -10.88 -27.49 -4.62
N SER A 100 -10.69 -27.19 -3.32
CA SER A 100 -11.30 -27.89 -2.18
C SER A 100 -12.41 -27.08 -1.48
N VAL A 101 -12.94 -26.04 -2.13
CA VAL A 101 -14.05 -25.24 -1.59
C VAL A 101 -15.33 -25.38 -2.41
N THR A 102 -16.47 -25.18 -1.74
CA THR A 102 -17.81 -25.23 -2.32
C THR A 102 -18.62 -24.03 -1.83
N GLU A 103 -19.88 -23.91 -2.27
CA GLU A 103 -20.79 -22.88 -1.75
C GLU A 103 -21.03 -23.01 -0.23
N GLN A 104 -20.73 -24.18 0.36
CA GLN A 104 -20.84 -24.46 1.79
C GLN A 104 -19.56 -24.13 2.58
N GLY A 105 -18.50 -23.64 1.92
CA GLY A 105 -17.18 -23.44 2.52
C GLY A 105 -16.22 -24.57 2.17
N GLY A 106 -15.16 -24.72 2.97
CA GLY A 106 -14.10 -25.70 2.76
C GLY A 106 -12.76 -25.23 3.30
N THR A 107 -11.69 -25.91 2.90
CA THR A 107 -10.33 -25.61 3.36
C THR A 107 -9.44 -25.24 2.17
N ILE A 108 -8.61 -24.21 2.33
CA ILE A 108 -7.62 -23.79 1.36
C ILE A 108 -6.25 -23.93 1.99
N THR A 109 -5.34 -24.64 1.31
CA THR A 109 -3.92 -24.71 1.70
C THR A 109 -3.07 -24.00 0.67
N THR A 110 -2.00 -23.36 1.13
CA THR A 110 -1.03 -22.70 0.24
C THR A 110 0.37 -22.72 0.84
N PRO A 111 1.41 -22.97 0.02
CA PRO A 111 2.77 -22.96 0.53
C PRO A 111 3.24 -21.57 0.95
N VAL A 112 2.65 -20.50 0.43
CA VAL A 112 3.15 -19.14 0.63
C VAL A 112 2.09 -18.06 0.45
N THR A 113 2.15 -17.07 1.33
CA THR A 113 1.44 -15.79 1.21
C THR A 113 2.43 -14.67 1.52
N HIS A 114 2.16 -13.48 0.98
CA HIS A 114 3.01 -12.31 1.18
C HIS A 114 3.21 -11.97 2.66
N TYR A 115 2.14 -11.99 3.45
CA TYR A 115 2.18 -11.62 4.86
C TYR A 115 2.88 -12.66 5.74
N SER A 116 2.57 -13.96 5.61
CA SER A 116 3.24 -14.99 6.40
C SER A 116 4.70 -15.23 6.03
N TYR A 117 5.04 -15.15 4.75
CA TYR A 117 6.44 -15.17 4.29
C TYR A 117 7.17 -13.94 4.82
N GLY A 118 6.66 -12.75 4.52
CA GLY A 118 7.33 -11.50 4.89
C GLY A 118 7.52 -11.35 6.40
N TRP A 119 6.52 -11.74 7.21
CA TRP A 119 6.64 -11.71 8.66
C TRP A 119 7.73 -12.65 9.16
N LYS A 120 7.75 -13.89 8.65
CA LYS A 120 8.73 -14.89 9.02
C LYS A 120 10.16 -14.44 8.69
N GLU A 121 10.37 -13.90 7.49
CA GLU A 121 11.68 -13.40 7.07
C GLU A 121 12.13 -12.20 7.91
N LYS A 122 11.21 -11.30 8.26
CA LYS A 122 11.54 -10.05 8.95
C LYS A 122 11.70 -10.22 10.46
N TRP A 123 10.79 -10.96 11.11
CA TRP A 123 10.67 -11.02 12.57
C TRP A 123 10.59 -12.45 13.12
N GLY A 124 10.67 -13.47 12.28
CA GLY A 124 10.63 -14.86 12.70
C GLY A 124 9.24 -15.32 13.12
N GLN A 125 9.19 -16.15 14.17
CA GLN A 125 7.94 -16.77 14.63
C GLN A 125 7.10 -15.80 15.48
N ARG A 126 5.78 -15.91 15.39
CA ARG A 126 4.80 -15.20 16.22
C ARG A 126 3.80 -16.19 16.85
N GLU A 127 2.93 -15.68 17.72
CA GLU A 127 1.96 -16.50 18.47
C GLU A 127 0.57 -16.60 17.81
N LYS A 128 0.27 -15.70 16.86
CA LYS A 128 -1.01 -15.65 16.13
C LYS A 128 -0.79 -15.69 14.62
N PRO A 129 -1.75 -16.19 13.82
CA PRO A 129 -1.69 -16.07 12.37
C PRO A 129 -1.64 -14.59 11.91
N VAL A 130 -1.12 -14.33 10.70
CA VAL A 130 -0.82 -12.96 10.20
C VAL A 130 -1.58 -12.59 8.93
N ASP A 131 -2.14 -13.56 8.21
CA ASP A 131 -2.69 -13.35 6.86
C ASP A 131 -4.12 -12.77 6.86
N TYR A 132 -4.37 -11.70 7.61
CA TYR A 132 -5.69 -11.08 7.70
C TYR A 132 -6.21 -10.59 6.35
N PHE A 133 -5.34 -9.97 5.53
CA PHE A 133 -5.71 -9.57 4.17
C PHE A 133 -6.10 -10.78 3.31
N SER A 134 -5.35 -11.88 3.40
CA SER A 134 -5.64 -13.10 2.64
C SER A 134 -6.96 -13.73 3.07
N CYS A 135 -7.27 -13.74 4.37
CA CYS A 135 -8.60 -14.11 4.87
C CYS A 135 -9.70 -13.24 4.22
N GLY A 136 -9.50 -11.93 4.18
CA GLY A 136 -10.43 -11.00 3.51
C GLY A 136 -10.55 -11.23 2.01
N PHE A 137 -9.44 -11.52 1.32
CA PHE A 137 -9.41 -11.84 -0.10
C PHE A 137 -10.18 -13.13 -0.40
N ILE A 138 -9.93 -14.19 0.36
CA ILE A 138 -10.61 -15.49 0.22
C ILE A 138 -12.12 -15.31 0.44
N GLN A 139 -12.50 -14.58 1.50
CA GLN A 139 -13.91 -14.28 1.79
C GLN A 139 -14.58 -13.54 0.63
N ALA A 140 -13.94 -12.50 0.09
CA ALA A 140 -14.44 -11.77 -1.07
C ALA A 140 -14.54 -12.64 -2.32
N ALA A 141 -13.53 -13.46 -2.59
CA ALA A 141 -13.51 -14.37 -3.74
C ALA A 141 -14.64 -15.39 -3.68
N MET A 142 -14.86 -16.00 -2.52
CA MET A 142 -15.98 -16.91 -2.27
C MET A 142 -17.33 -16.21 -2.47
N ALA A 143 -17.53 -15.06 -1.83
CA ALA A 143 -18.77 -14.30 -1.94
C ALA A 143 -19.07 -13.90 -3.39
N ALA A 144 -18.08 -13.35 -4.11
CA ALA A 144 -18.24 -12.92 -5.50
C ALA A 144 -18.45 -14.11 -6.45
N ALA A 145 -17.74 -15.23 -6.26
CA ALA A 145 -17.85 -16.39 -7.14
C ALA A 145 -19.19 -17.11 -7.02
N PHE A 146 -19.81 -17.11 -5.84
CA PHE A 146 -21.14 -17.71 -5.60
C PHE A 146 -22.28 -16.69 -5.60
N TYR A 147 -22.00 -15.44 -5.99
CA TYR A 147 -22.97 -14.34 -6.01
C TYR A 147 -23.71 -14.14 -4.67
N LYS A 148 -22.97 -14.23 -3.56
CA LYS A 148 -23.44 -13.99 -2.19
C LYS A 148 -23.04 -12.59 -1.73
N ALA A 149 -23.63 -12.15 -0.62
CA ALA A 149 -23.24 -10.91 0.03
C ALA A 149 -21.78 -10.99 0.57
N PRO A 150 -21.05 -9.87 0.66
CA PRO A 150 -19.65 -9.84 1.13
C PRO A 150 -19.43 -10.47 2.52
N GLY A 151 -20.42 -10.34 3.41
CA GLY A 151 -20.39 -10.93 4.76
C GLY A 151 -20.81 -12.40 4.85
N HIS A 152 -21.19 -13.05 3.74
CA HIS A 152 -21.80 -14.38 3.76
C HIS A 152 -20.84 -15.49 4.21
N PHE A 153 -19.54 -15.32 4.00
CA PHE A 153 -18.52 -16.26 4.46
C PHE A 153 -17.68 -15.62 5.56
N ILE A 154 -17.11 -16.45 6.42
CA ILE A 154 -16.02 -16.08 7.34
C ILE A 154 -14.83 -16.98 7.06
N VAL A 155 -13.62 -16.42 7.18
CA VAL A 155 -12.38 -17.13 6.91
C VAL A 155 -11.45 -16.96 8.09
N THR A 156 -10.92 -18.08 8.59
CA THR A 156 -9.95 -18.12 9.69
C THR A 156 -8.69 -18.82 9.21
N GLN A 157 -7.53 -18.26 9.51
CA GLN A 157 -6.25 -18.92 9.26
C GLN A 157 -5.94 -19.91 10.39
N THR A 158 -5.83 -21.19 10.07
CA THR A 158 -5.61 -22.30 11.03
C THR A 158 -4.14 -22.74 11.08
N LYS A 159 -3.40 -22.62 9.97
CA LYS A 159 -1.94 -22.81 9.91
C LYS A 159 -1.28 -21.61 9.25
N CYS A 160 -0.06 -21.32 9.66
CA CYS A 160 0.70 -20.17 9.18
C CYS A 160 2.20 -20.43 9.19
N LEU A 161 2.91 -19.97 8.15
CA LEU A 161 4.37 -20.01 8.10
C LEU A 161 5.02 -19.27 9.27
N SER A 162 4.45 -18.12 9.66
CA SER A 162 4.95 -17.32 10.78
C SER A 162 4.65 -17.95 12.15
N LEU A 163 3.83 -19.01 12.22
CA LEU A 163 3.64 -19.82 13.42
C LEU A 163 4.62 -21.02 13.46
N GLY A 164 5.51 -21.16 12.47
CA GLY A 164 6.42 -22.30 12.34
C GLY A 164 5.85 -23.50 11.58
N HIS A 165 4.66 -23.39 10.99
CA HIS A 165 4.14 -24.42 10.08
C HIS A 165 4.86 -24.38 8.72
N ASN A 166 4.75 -25.46 7.95
CA ASN A 166 5.35 -25.57 6.62
C ASN A 166 4.47 -25.03 5.49
N GLU A 167 3.21 -24.68 5.79
CA GLU A 167 2.23 -24.14 4.86
C GLU A 167 1.23 -23.25 5.62
N ASN A 168 0.47 -22.46 4.87
CA ASN A 168 -0.70 -21.75 5.37
C ASN A 168 -1.96 -22.56 5.08
N GLU A 169 -2.92 -22.51 6.00
CA GLU A 169 -4.22 -23.15 5.86
C GLU A 169 -5.30 -22.17 6.32
N PHE A 170 -6.36 -22.08 5.52
CA PHE A 170 -7.51 -21.21 5.74
C PHE A 170 -8.78 -22.05 5.75
N GLN A 171 -9.56 -21.91 6.81
CA GLN A 171 -10.87 -22.52 6.95
C GLN A 171 -11.94 -21.52 6.53
N VAL A 172 -12.80 -21.90 5.59
CA VAL A 172 -13.90 -21.10 5.07
C VAL A 172 -15.22 -21.69 5.54
N GLU A 173 -16.07 -20.88 6.15
CA GLU A 173 -17.37 -21.29 6.68
C GLU A 173 -18.46 -20.30 6.25
N VAL A 174 -19.71 -20.78 6.15
CA VAL A 174 -20.86 -19.89 6.00
C VAL A 174 -21.02 -19.11 7.31
N ASN A 175 -21.06 -17.79 7.21
CA ASN A 175 -21.30 -16.92 8.34
C ASN A 175 -22.82 -16.73 8.53
N PRO A 176 -23.43 -17.31 9.60
CA PRO A 176 -24.86 -17.18 9.84
C PRO A 176 -25.27 -15.73 10.17
N GLU A 177 -24.37 -14.90 10.69
CA GLU A 177 -24.66 -13.49 10.99
C GLU A 177 -24.74 -12.65 9.73
N CYS A 178 -23.99 -13.03 8.68
CA CYS A 178 -23.92 -12.37 7.38
C CYS A 178 -23.90 -10.82 7.50
N PRO A 179 -22.91 -10.24 8.20
CA PRO A 179 -22.88 -8.81 8.48
C PRO A 179 -22.87 -7.98 7.19
N VAL A 180 -23.53 -6.82 7.24
CA VAL A 180 -23.46 -5.85 6.16
C VAL A 180 -22.11 -5.15 6.23
N LEU A 181 -21.32 -5.32 5.17
CA LEU A 181 -20.02 -4.65 5.04
C LEU A 181 -20.14 -3.35 4.23
N PRO A 182 -19.25 -2.38 4.47
CA PRO A 182 -19.18 -1.16 3.67
C PRO A 182 -18.94 -1.43 2.19
N ILE A 183 -19.37 -0.49 1.35
CA ILE A 183 -19.11 -0.53 -0.08
C ILE A 183 -17.81 0.21 -0.36
N SER A 184 -16.91 -0.40 -1.13
CA SER A 184 -15.69 0.28 -1.58
C SER A 184 -16.03 1.55 -2.37
N PRO A 185 -15.32 2.67 -2.16
CA PRO A 185 -15.54 3.90 -2.93
C PRO A 185 -15.04 3.79 -4.38
N GLY A 186 -14.46 2.66 -4.80
CA GLY A 186 -13.83 2.49 -6.10
C GLY A 186 -12.68 3.47 -6.27
N THR A 187 -12.56 4.11 -7.43
CA THR A 187 -11.51 5.13 -7.67
C THR A 187 -11.64 6.39 -6.81
N GLY A 188 -12.73 6.55 -6.05
CA GLY A 188 -12.93 7.73 -5.22
C GLY A 188 -13.22 9.00 -6.02
N VAL A 189 -12.87 10.16 -5.47
CA VAL A 189 -12.96 11.47 -6.14
C VAL A 189 -11.60 11.81 -6.74
N THR A 190 -11.38 11.46 -8.00
CA THR A 190 -10.12 11.71 -8.71
C THR A 190 -10.01 13.16 -9.19
N ILE A 191 -8.81 13.59 -9.61
CA ILE A 191 -8.55 14.97 -10.06
C ILE A 191 -8.95 15.21 -11.52
N GLN A 192 -9.19 14.14 -12.30
CA GLN A 192 -9.59 14.20 -13.71
C GLN A 192 -8.61 14.99 -14.60
N GLY A 193 -7.32 14.89 -14.28
CA GLY A 193 -6.23 15.58 -14.97
C GLY A 193 -5.32 16.32 -13.98
N SER A 194 -4.02 16.17 -14.17
CA SER A 194 -3.00 16.90 -13.39
C SER A 194 -2.77 18.28 -13.96
N SER A 195 -2.63 19.28 -13.09
CA SER A 195 -2.20 20.63 -13.47
C SER A 195 -0.70 20.72 -13.80
N ARG A 196 0.05 19.63 -13.58
CA ARG A 196 1.51 19.50 -13.70
C ARG A 196 2.23 20.72 -13.11
N PRO A 197 2.05 20.95 -11.81
CA PRO A 197 2.60 22.11 -11.11
C PRO A 197 4.12 22.17 -11.26
N GLY A 198 4.65 23.40 -11.15
CA GLY A 198 6.07 23.69 -11.35
C GLY A 198 6.98 22.80 -10.50
N ARG A 199 8.06 22.32 -11.10
CA ARG A 199 9.06 21.44 -10.49
C ARG A 199 10.42 22.12 -10.44
N ILE A 200 11.26 21.72 -9.49
CA ILE A 200 12.67 22.08 -9.50
C ILE A 200 13.34 21.61 -10.80
N SER A 201 14.38 22.32 -11.23
CA SER A 201 15.16 21.93 -12.41
C SER A 201 16.28 20.96 -12.00
N THR A 202 16.33 19.79 -12.62
CA THR A 202 17.35 18.76 -12.38
C THR A 202 17.89 18.19 -13.70
N ASN A 203 18.91 17.34 -13.61
CA ASN A 203 19.51 16.64 -14.76
C ASN A 203 18.74 15.37 -15.15
N VAL A 204 17.72 15.01 -14.38
CA VAL A 204 17.04 13.73 -14.47
C VAL A 204 15.86 13.79 -15.44
N ASP A 205 15.78 12.81 -16.34
CA ASP A 205 14.58 12.58 -17.16
C ASP A 205 13.52 11.85 -16.33
N GLU A 206 12.78 12.61 -15.50
CA GLU A 206 11.72 12.07 -14.66
C GLU A 206 10.67 11.30 -15.48
N ALA A 207 10.28 11.82 -16.65
CA ALA A 207 9.27 11.18 -17.49
C ALA A 207 9.80 9.85 -18.08
N GLY A 208 11.05 9.83 -18.54
CA GLY A 208 11.73 8.63 -19.00
C GLY A 208 11.80 7.55 -17.91
N ILE A 209 12.17 7.94 -16.69
CA ILE A 209 12.22 7.03 -15.53
C ILE A 209 10.84 6.47 -15.20
N THR A 210 9.83 7.33 -15.04
CA THR A 210 8.47 6.88 -14.74
C THR A 210 7.96 5.89 -15.79
N ASN A 211 8.20 6.17 -17.07
CA ASN A 211 7.79 5.29 -18.18
C ASN A 211 8.56 3.97 -18.18
N ALA A 212 9.86 4.00 -17.89
CA ALA A 212 10.68 2.80 -17.80
C ALA A 212 10.22 1.89 -16.66
N VAL A 213 9.97 2.45 -15.47
CA VAL A 213 9.46 1.70 -14.31
C VAL A 213 8.07 1.12 -14.59
N ARG A 214 7.17 1.88 -15.22
CA ARG A 214 5.85 1.38 -15.65
C ARG A 214 5.95 0.23 -16.66
N GLY A 215 7.03 0.17 -17.43
CA GLY A 215 7.31 -0.90 -18.39
C GLY A 215 7.85 -2.19 -17.75
N ILE A 216 8.29 -2.16 -16.49
CA ILE A 216 8.77 -3.35 -15.78
C ILE A 216 7.58 -4.28 -15.49
N PRO A 217 7.67 -5.58 -15.83
CA PRO A 217 6.62 -6.55 -15.54
C PRO A 217 6.62 -6.93 -14.05
N LEU A 218 6.21 -6.01 -13.18
CA LEU A 218 6.04 -6.20 -11.75
C LEU A 218 4.77 -7.02 -11.46
N GLU A 219 4.84 -8.31 -11.76
CA GLU A 219 3.78 -9.31 -11.56
C GLU A 219 4.33 -10.56 -10.86
N GLY A 220 3.48 -11.26 -10.10
CA GLY A 220 3.95 -12.37 -9.28
C GLY A 220 4.54 -13.54 -10.07
N GLY A 221 5.64 -14.09 -9.56
CA GLY A 221 6.40 -15.18 -10.15
C GLY A 221 5.77 -16.57 -9.98
N GLY A 222 6.61 -17.60 -9.98
CA GLY A 222 6.18 -19.00 -9.81
C GLY A 222 5.51 -19.26 -8.46
N ASP A 223 5.98 -18.58 -7.43
CA ASP A 223 5.44 -18.55 -6.06
C ASP A 223 4.36 -17.46 -5.85
N GLY A 224 4.05 -16.68 -6.90
CA GLY A 224 3.10 -15.59 -6.84
C GLY A 224 3.54 -14.37 -6.03
N LEU A 225 4.83 -14.23 -5.69
CA LEU A 225 5.42 -13.05 -5.07
C LEU A 225 6.12 -12.17 -6.12
N ILE A 226 6.32 -10.88 -5.83
CA ILE A 226 7.02 -9.92 -6.71
C ILE A 226 8.34 -9.46 -6.05
N PRO A 227 9.45 -10.20 -6.20
CA PRO A 227 10.75 -9.71 -5.77
C PRO A 227 11.25 -8.62 -6.74
N ALA A 228 11.44 -7.39 -6.26
CA ALA A 228 11.95 -6.28 -7.06
C ALA A 228 12.57 -5.21 -6.13
N PHE A 229 13.60 -4.51 -6.61
CA PHE A 229 14.26 -3.43 -5.85
C PHE A 229 14.75 -3.85 -4.45
N GLY A 230 15.22 -5.11 -4.32
CA GLY A 230 15.69 -5.65 -3.04
C GLY A 230 14.60 -5.93 -1.99
N VAL A 231 13.33 -5.79 -2.36
CA VAL A 231 12.18 -6.04 -1.48
C VAL A 231 11.16 -6.98 -2.15
N VAL A 232 10.12 -7.38 -1.41
CA VAL A 232 8.98 -8.09 -1.99
C VAL A 232 7.81 -7.13 -2.11
N LEU A 233 7.44 -6.79 -3.34
CA LEU A 233 6.32 -5.91 -3.64
C LEU A 233 4.98 -6.65 -3.69
N THR A 234 3.93 -5.86 -3.49
CA THR A 234 2.55 -6.19 -3.85
C THR A 234 1.99 -5.04 -4.68
N ARG A 235 1.17 -5.36 -5.68
CA ARG A 235 0.27 -4.38 -6.30
C ARG A 235 -1.05 -4.44 -5.54
N HIS A 236 -1.09 -3.75 -4.40
CA HIS A 236 -2.15 -3.81 -3.43
C HIS A 236 -3.30 -2.83 -3.72
N PHE A 237 -4.45 -3.05 -3.11
CA PHE A 237 -5.61 -2.17 -3.18
C PHE A 237 -5.38 -0.91 -2.35
N ALA A 238 -5.48 0.27 -2.96
CA ALA A 238 -5.39 1.54 -2.23
C ALA A 238 -6.50 1.66 -1.17
N ASN A 239 -7.70 1.18 -1.52
CA ASN A 239 -8.86 1.18 -0.64
C ASN A 239 -8.73 0.23 0.56
N TYR A 240 -7.86 -0.77 0.50
CA TYR A 240 -7.53 -1.57 1.69
C TYR A 240 -6.82 -0.71 2.74
N TYR A 241 -5.73 -0.04 2.34
CA TYR A 241 -4.96 0.82 3.24
C TYR A 241 -5.82 1.94 3.81
N ASN A 242 -6.60 2.60 2.95
CA ASN A 242 -7.47 3.69 3.38
C ASN A 242 -8.53 3.22 4.37
N TYR A 243 -9.16 2.07 4.12
CA TYR A 243 -10.14 1.51 5.04
C TYR A 243 -9.52 1.21 6.40
N ILE A 244 -8.43 0.43 6.43
CA ILE A 244 -7.85 -0.02 7.71
C ILE A 244 -7.29 1.16 8.51
N SER A 245 -6.68 2.16 7.84
CA SER A 245 -6.11 3.32 8.51
C SER A 245 -7.18 4.29 9.02
N TYR A 246 -8.21 4.59 8.21
CA TYR A 246 -9.25 5.52 8.61
C TYR A 246 -10.20 4.93 9.65
N GLU A 247 -10.54 3.64 9.53
CA GLU A 247 -11.39 2.98 10.52
C GLU A 247 -10.68 2.82 11.87
N THR A 248 -9.40 2.45 11.86
CA THR A 248 -8.58 2.41 13.08
C THR A 248 -8.44 3.82 13.67
N SER A 249 -8.14 4.83 12.84
CA SER A 249 -8.02 6.23 13.29
C SER A 249 -9.30 6.74 13.94
N ARG A 250 -10.46 6.42 13.36
CA ARG A 250 -11.77 6.77 13.90
C ARG A 250 -12.00 6.11 15.26
N GLN A 251 -11.77 4.81 15.38
CA GLN A 251 -12.00 4.08 16.63
C GLN A 251 -11.03 4.49 17.74
N ILE A 252 -9.74 4.71 17.44
CA ILE A 252 -8.79 5.28 18.41
C ILE A 252 -9.27 6.64 18.88
N THR A 253 -9.64 7.53 17.96
CA THR A 253 -10.11 8.89 18.29
C THR A 253 -11.37 8.84 19.18
N GLU A 254 -12.31 7.93 18.88
CA GLU A 254 -13.53 7.75 19.67
C GLU A 254 -13.24 7.22 21.08
N ALA A 255 -12.23 6.36 21.22
CA ALA A 255 -11.85 5.77 22.50
C ALA A 255 -11.02 6.73 23.39
N THR A 256 -10.13 7.52 22.80
CA THR A 256 -9.16 8.35 23.54
C THR A 256 -9.49 9.83 23.58
N GLY A 257 -10.26 10.34 22.59
CA GLY A 257 -10.40 11.77 22.33
C GLY A 257 -9.18 12.43 21.70
N GLU A 258 -8.14 11.65 21.34
CA GLU A 258 -6.83 12.11 20.86
C GLU A 258 -6.60 11.71 19.39
N PRO A 259 -7.15 12.45 18.43
CA PRO A 259 -7.00 12.16 16.99
C PRO A 259 -5.56 12.24 16.46
N ASP A 260 -4.66 12.97 17.12
CA ASP A 260 -3.26 13.07 16.70
C ASP A 260 -2.47 11.79 16.99
N LEU A 261 -2.88 10.98 17.98
CA LEU A 261 -2.28 9.68 18.25
C LEU A 261 -2.36 8.77 17.01
N ALA A 262 -3.54 8.68 16.40
CA ALA A 262 -3.73 7.89 15.19
C ALA A 262 -2.93 8.45 14.00
N ARG A 263 -2.88 9.77 13.86
CA ARG A 263 -2.10 10.43 12.81
C ARG A 263 -0.62 10.03 12.91
N ASP A 264 -0.03 10.15 14.09
CA ASP A 264 1.39 9.90 14.30
C ASP A 264 1.75 8.44 14.00
N LEU A 265 0.91 7.50 14.41
CA LEU A 265 1.05 6.08 14.09
C LEU A 265 1.09 5.82 12.57
N PHE A 266 0.20 6.44 11.80
CA PHE A 266 0.14 6.21 10.35
C PHE A 266 1.18 7.00 9.56
N VAL A 267 1.62 8.16 10.06
CA VAL A 267 2.77 8.88 9.48
C VAL A 267 4.05 8.10 9.71
N GLU A 268 4.22 7.45 10.87
CA GLU A 268 5.36 6.57 11.14
C GLU A 268 5.39 5.37 10.19
N ALA A 269 4.24 4.78 9.85
CA ALA A 269 4.20 3.78 8.78
C ALA A 269 4.70 4.34 7.43
N GLY A 270 4.45 5.62 7.16
CA GLY A 270 5.02 6.34 6.02
C GLY A 270 6.54 6.51 6.09
N HIS A 271 7.11 6.79 7.26
CA HIS A 271 8.57 6.82 7.46
C HIS A 271 9.21 5.45 7.16
N VAL A 272 8.63 4.37 7.71
CA VAL A 272 9.08 3.00 7.43
C VAL A 272 8.96 2.66 5.95
N CYS A 273 7.89 3.11 5.28
CA CYS A 273 7.74 2.96 3.84
C CYS A 273 8.87 3.65 3.09
N ALA A 274 9.16 4.91 3.41
CA ALA A 274 10.21 5.66 2.76
C ALA A 274 11.58 5.01 2.99
N PHE A 275 11.94 4.71 4.23
CA PHE A 275 13.22 4.10 4.56
C PHE A 275 13.48 2.81 3.79
N ASN A 276 12.53 1.86 3.81
CA ASN A 276 12.74 0.56 3.17
C ASN A 276 12.48 0.59 1.65
N THR A 277 11.45 1.31 1.19
CA THR A 277 11.08 1.32 -0.24
C THR A 277 11.95 2.29 -1.01
N PHE A 278 12.03 3.55 -0.58
CA PHE A 278 12.88 4.53 -1.27
C PHE A 278 14.35 4.21 -1.07
N GLY A 279 14.76 3.88 0.15
CA GLY A 279 16.12 3.41 0.41
C GLY A 279 16.45 2.16 -0.40
N GLY A 280 15.59 1.13 -0.38
CA GLY A 280 15.80 -0.10 -1.14
C GLY A 280 15.94 0.13 -2.64
N ILE A 281 15.06 0.95 -3.23
CA ILE A 281 15.16 1.36 -4.63
C ILE A 281 16.48 2.09 -4.90
N MET A 282 16.82 3.10 -4.09
CA MET A 282 18.05 3.89 -4.26
C MET A 282 19.34 3.06 -4.07
N LEU A 283 19.26 1.89 -3.45
CA LEU A 283 20.36 0.94 -3.28
C LEU A 283 20.36 -0.19 -4.32
N SER A 284 19.34 -0.28 -5.18
CA SER A 284 19.14 -1.41 -6.07
C SER A 284 19.96 -1.32 -7.35
N ASP A 285 20.19 -2.46 -8.00
CA ASP A 285 20.88 -2.52 -9.29
C ASP A 285 20.15 -1.73 -10.38
N GLU A 286 18.81 -1.70 -10.34
CA GLU A 286 17.99 -0.92 -11.26
C GLU A 286 18.26 0.58 -11.14
N TRP A 287 18.44 1.10 -9.92
CA TRP A 287 18.76 2.51 -9.71
C TRP A 287 20.13 2.87 -10.27
N TYR A 288 21.16 2.08 -9.96
CA TYR A 288 22.51 2.31 -10.47
C TYR A 288 22.65 2.03 -11.97
N GLY A 289 21.78 1.22 -12.55
CA GLY A 289 21.74 0.95 -13.98
C GLY A 289 21.07 2.05 -14.81
N MET A 290 20.11 2.79 -14.24
CA MET A 290 19.22 3.68 -15.01
C MET A 290 19.14 5.12 -14.49
N ILE A 291 19.12 5.32 -13.18
CA ILE A 291 18.78 6.60 -12.56
C ILE A 291 20.04 7.33 -12.10
N GLU A 292 20.89 6.66 -11.31
CA GLU A 292 22.14 7.24 -10.80
C GLU A 292 23.04 7.86 -11.90
N PRO A 293 23.18 7.26 -13.11
CA PRO A 293 23.98 7.87 -14.18
C PRO A 293 23.52 9.26 -14.63
N GLN A 294 22.28 9.63 -14.33
CA GLN A 294 21.72 10.96 -14.61
C GLN A 294 21.97 11.95 -13.46
N CYS A 295 22.32 11.46 -12.27
CA CYS A 295 22.44 12.24 -11.07
C CYS A 295 23.82 12.89 -10.92
N LYS A 296 23.86 14.21 -10.75
CA LYS A 296 25.06 14.99 -10.40
C LYS A 296 25.01 15.55 -8.99
N THR A 297 23.82 15.63 -8.42
CA THR A 297 23.51 16.29 -7.15
C THR A 297 22.49 15.47 -6.34
N ARG A 298 22.29 15.78 -5.05
CA ARG A 298 21.27 15.08 -4.24
C ARG A 298 19.85 15.44 -4.65
N GLU A 299 19.67 16.60 -5.27
CA GLU A 299 18.41 17.07 -5.83
C GLU A 299 18.01 16.23 -7.06
N ASP A 300 19.00 15.80 -7.85
CA ASP A 300 18.79 14.81 -8.91
C ASP A 300 18.31 13.47 -8.32
N TRP A 301 18.92 13.00 -7.23
CA TRP A 301 18.46 11.79 -6.53
C TRP A 301 17.02 11.95 -6.01
N ALA A 302 16.69 13.09 -5.41
CA ALA A 302 15.33 13.39 -4.95
C ALA A 302 14.31 13.35 -6.10
N SER A 303 14.65 13.94 -7.24
CA SER A 303 13.79 13.93 -8.44
C SER A 303 13.67 12.52 -9.03
N GLY A 304 14.76 11.76 -9.05
CA GLY A 304 14.78 10.38 -9.52
C GLY A 304 13.86 9.46 -8.71
N ILE A 305 13.90 9.55 -7.37
CA ILE A 305 13.04 8.70 -6.53
C ILE A 305 11.57 9.10 -6.61
N VAL A 306 11.28 10.40 -6.75
CA VAL A 306 9.91 10.90 -7.01
C VAL A 306 9.39 10.41 -8.37
N ALA A 307 10.25 10.38 -9.40
CA ALA A 307 9.89 9.82 -10.70
C ALA A 307 9.54 8.32 -10.63
N VAL A 308 10.24 7.56 -9.78
CA VAL A 308 9.88 6.15 -9.51
C VAL A 308 8.55 6.07 -8.75
N ALA A 309 8.33 6.88 -7.73
CA ALA A 309 7.07 6.92 -6.98
C ALA A 309 5.85 7.22 -7.88
N ASN A 310 6.01 8.05 -8.91
CA ASN A 310 4.97 8.35 -9.91
C ASN A 310 4.59 7.17 -10.82
N ALA A 311 5.34 6.05 -10.77
CA ALA A 311 4.95 4.79 -11.39
C ALA A 311 4.15 3.87 -10.45
N PHE A 312 4.06 4.17 -9.15
CA PHE A 312 3.54 3.25 -8.14
C PHE A 312 2.05 3.40 -7.84
N GLY A 313 1.36 4.37 -8.45
CA GLY A 313 -0.08 4.54 -8.30
C GLY A 313 -0.48 5.48 -7.15
N TRP A 314 0.47 6.18 -6.52
CA TRP A 314 0.22 6.97 -5.31
C TRP A 314 -0.35 8.37 -5.57
N GLY A 315 -0.69 8.70 -6.81
CA GLY A 315 -0.92 10.07 -7.27
C GLY A 315 0.31 10.63 -7.99
N TYR A 316 0.25 11.88 -8.40
CA TYR A 316 1.35 12.55 -9.10
C TYR A 316 2.11 13.47 -8.15
N TRP A 317 3.30 13.04 -7.73
CA TRP A 317 4.19 13.72 -6.81
C TRP A 317 5.15 14.66 -7.56
N SER A 318 5.37 15.85 -7.02
CA SER A 318 6.31 16.84 -7.56
C SER A 318 7.06 17.56 -6.44
N ILE A 319 8.36 17.81 -6.64
CA ILE A 319 9.15 18.69 -5.78
C ILE A 319 9.06 20.11 -6.34
N THR A 320 8.37 21.00 -5.62
CA THR A 320 8.19 22.39 -6.06
C THR A 320 9.36 23.29 -5.65
N GLU A 321 9.93 23.02 -4.48
CA GLU A 321 11.06 23.77 -3.93
C GLU A 321 11.94 22.82 -3.11
N LEU A 322 13.26 23.01 -3.17
CA LEU A 322 14.22 22.25 -2.37
C LEU A 322 15.44 23.11 -2.09
N THR A 323 15.73 23.31 -0.80
CA THR A 323 16.98 23.92 -0.32
C THR A 323 17.84 22.83 0.32
N PRO A 324 19.03 22.52 -0.23
CA PRO A 324 19.83 21.38 0.21
C PRO A 324 20.04 21.37 1.72
N ASN A 325 19.80 20.22 2.36
CA ASN A 325 20.03 20.01 3.80
C ASN A 325 19.21 20.90 4.75
N GLU A 326 18.26 21.68 4.23
CA GLU A 326 17.45 22.63 5.00
C GLU A 326 15.95 22.36 4.89
N SER A 327 15.40 22.32 3.66
CA SER A 327 13.96 22.19 3.47
C SER A 327 13.55 21.65 2.11
N LEU A 328 12.33 21.14 2.04
CA LEU A 328 11.69 20.61 0.83
C LEU A 328 10.21 21.00 0.85
N SER A 329 9.68 21.52 -0.25
CA SER A 329 8.24 21.61 -0.48
C SER A 329 7.85 20.63 -1.58
N MET A 330 6.99 19.69 -1.20
CA MET A 330 6.51 18.62 -2.06
C MET A 330 4.99 18.69 -2.15
N ILE A 331 4.47 18.31 -3.31
CA ILE A 331 3.03 18.19 -3.54
C ILE A 331 2.69 16.85 -4.13
N VAL A 332 1.46 16.43 -3.90
CA VAL A 332 0.84 15.32 -4.62
C VAL A 332 -0.54 15.75 -5.13
N GLU A 333 -0.74 15.56 -6.43
CA GLU A 333 -2.05 15.67 -7.06
C GLU A 333 -2.71 14.30 -7.10
N GLY A 334 -3.97 14.21 -6.66
CA GLY A 334 -4.76 12.98 -6.77
C GLY A 334 -4.26 11.83 -5.89
N ASP A 335 -3.74 12.12 -4.69
CA ASP A 335 -3.33 11.08 -3.75
C ASP A 335 -4.46 10.10 -3.44
N TYR A 336 -4.10 8.81 -3.37
CA TYR A 336 -5.07 7.74 -3.20
C TYR A 336 -5.81 7.82 -1.84
N GLU A 337 -5.16 8.38 -0.82
CA GLU A 337 -5.71 8.64 0.51
C GLU A 337 -6.89 9.62 0.43
N SER A 338 -6.68 10.81 -0.15
CA SER A 338 -7.73 11.81 -0.32
C SER A 338 -8.81 11.38 -1.33
N ASN A 339 -8.46 10.66 -2.40
CA ASN A 339 -9.44 10.16 -3.37
C ASN A 339 -10.51 9.31 -2.67
N HIS A 340 -10.07 8.40 -1.80
CA HIS A 340 -10.97 7.60 -0.97
C HIS A 340 -11.72 8.46 0.03
N TYR A 341 -11.00 9.28 0.80
CA TYR A 341 -11.59 10.04 1.90
C TYR A 341 -12.76 10.92 1.44
N LEU A 342 -12.56 11.67 0.34
CA LEU A 342 -13.58 12.55 -0.25
C LEU A 342 -14.84 11.84 -0.73
N ARG A 343 -14.75 10.53 -1.01
CA ARG A 343 -15.90 9.73 -1.44
C ARG A 343 -16.64 9.11 -0.25
N THR A 344 -15.92 8.82 0.83
CA THR A 344 -16.44 8.03 1.97
C THR A 344 -16.89 8.91 3.13
N TYR A 345 -16.18 10.00 3.42
CA TYR A 345 -16.37 10.80 4.62
C TYR A 345 -16.72 12.26 4.30
N PRO A 346 -17.36 12.98 5.25
CA PRO A 346 -17.42 14.44 5.20
C PRO A 346 -16.02 15.05 5.15
N ARG A 347 -15.93 16.34 4.79
CA ARG A 347 -14.66 17.08 4.84
C ARG A 347 -14.01 16.95 6.22
N SER A 348 -12.70 16.74 6.21
CA SER A 348 -11.87 16.68 7.41
C SER A 348 -11.45 18.08 7.82
N ASP A 349 -11.29 18.32 9.12
CA ASP A 349 -10.61 19.49 9.67
C ASP A 349 -9.07 19.31 9.69
N ARG A 350 -8.61 18.06 9.51
CA ARG A 350 -7.20 17.64 9.56
C ARG A 350 -6.75 17.00 8.26
N SER A 351 -5.46 17.04 8.00
CA SER A 351 -4.87 16.37 6.83
C SER A 351 -4.92 14.84 7.01
N ARG A 352 -5.13 14.11 5.90
CA ARG A 352 -5.38 12.65 5.89
C ARG A 352 -4.46 11.87 4.96
N SER A 353 -3.44 12.52 4.40
CA SER A 353 -2.45 11.88 3.52
C SER A 353 -1.21 11.49 4.35
N TYR A 354 -1.35 10.42 5.13
CA TYR A 354 -0.34 9.99 6.10
C TYR A 354 0.89 9.45 5.40
N LEU A 355 0.71 8.62 4.36
CA LEU A 355 1.84 8.11 3.57
C LEU A 355 2.58 9.27 2.91
N PHE A 356 1.85 10.22 2.31
CA PHE A 356 2.47 11.36 1.64
C PHE A 356 3.35 12.18 2.59
N SER A 357 2.88 12.41 3.82
CA SER A 357 3.64 13.13 4.85
C SER A 357 4.93 12.38 5.24
N GLY A 358 4.82 11.10 5.61
CA GLY A 358 5.98 10.30 5.98
C GLY A 358 6.96 10.06 4.83
N GLY A 359 6.43 9.87 3.62
CA GLY A 359 7.21 9.74 2.38
C GLY A 359 8.02 11.00 2.06
N SER A 360 7.40 12.18 2.18
CA SER A 360 8.06 13.47 1.94
C SER A 360 9.23 13.69 2.92
N ALA A 361 9.00 13.45 4.22
CA ALA A 361 10.06 13.52 5.22
C ALA A 361 11.19 12.51 4.95
N GLY A 362 10.82 11.30 4.55
CA GLY A 362 11.77 10.23 4.27
C GLY A 362 12.75 10.53 3.13
N VAL A 363 12.33 11.27 2.09
CA VAL A 363 13.26 11.73 1.03
C VAL A 363 14.39 12.57 1.61
N MET A 364 14.08 13.54 2.48
CA MET A 364 15.10 14.39 3.09
C MET A 364 15.96 13.63 4.11
N ASN A 365 15.34 12.76 4.92
CA ASN A 365 16.08 11.94 5.89
C ASN A 365 17.08 11.01 5.21
N LEU A 366 16.69 10.34 4.12
CA LEU A 366 17.60 9.44 3.39
C LEU A 366 18.74 10.20 2.70
N LEU A 367 18.47 11.35 2.06
CA LEU A 367 19.46 12.04 1.24
C LEU A 367 20.41 12.94 2.04
N TYR A 368 19.89 13.68 3.01
CA TYR A 368 20.64 14.76 3.67
C TYR A 368 21.03 14.45 5.11
N HIS A 369 20.22 13.68 5.83
CA HIS A 369 20.59 13.25 7.18
C HIS A 369 21.39 11.95 7.15
N GLY A 370 20.97 10.97 6.35
CA GLY A 370 21.59 9.66 6.28
C GLY A 370 22.66 9.44 5.20
N ASP A 371 22.66 10.24 4.14
CA ASP A 371 23.53 10.05 2.96
C ASP A 371 23.41 8.65 2.31
N ILE A 372 22.21 8.30 1.85
CA ILE A 372 21.92 7.05 1.13
C ILE A 372 22.83 6.81 -0.09
N CYS A 373 23.40 7.87 -0.67
CA CYS A 373 24.34 7.80 -1.79
C CYS A 373 25.62 7.02 -1.45
N SER A 374 25.97 6.93 -0.16
CA SER A 374 27.11 6.17 0.35
C SER A 374 26.89 4.66 0.42
N LYS A 375 25.69 4.18 0.05
CA LYS A 375 25.25 2.78 0.15
C LYS A 375 25.26 2.21 1.58
N PRO A 376 24.62 2.88 2.56
CA PRO A 376 24.50 2.32 3.90
C PRO A 376 23.63 1.05 3.89
N GLU A 377 23.84 0.20 4.89
CA GLU A 377 22.92 -0.90 5.16
C GLU A 377 21.66 -0.35 5.86
N LEU A 378 20.47 -0.76 5.41
CA LEU A 378 19.19 -0.32 5.96
C LEU A 378 18.82 -1.12 7.22
N THR A 379 19.54 -0.86 8.32
CA THR A 379 19.32 -1.51 9.61
C THR A 379 18.28 -0.77 10.46
N GLU A 380 17.80 -1.43 11.51
CA GLU A 380 16.91 -0.81 12.51
C GLU A 380 17.61 0.34 13.26
N ASP A 381 18.88 0.18 13.63
CA ASP A 381 19.66 1.24 14.27
C ASP A 381 19.78 2.48 13.36
N TYR A 382 20.02 2.26 12.07
CA TYR A 382 20.09 3.35 11.10
C TYR A 382 18.72 4.01 10.91
N TYR A 383 17.62 3.25 10.93
CA TYR A 383 16.28 3.83 10.93
C TYR A 383 16.05 4.77 12.13
N HIS A 384 16.41 4.33 13.34
CA HIS A 384 16.29 5.15 14.55
C HIS A 384 17.14 6.42 14.47
N GLU A 385 18.38 6.32 13.98
CA GLU A 385 19.22 7.50 13.72
C GLU A 385 18.53 8.48 12.77
N LEU A 386 17.90 7.97 11.71
CA LEU A 386 17.35 8.82 10.67
C LEU A 386 16.02 9.49 11.04
N PHE A 387 15.13 8.79 11.74
CA PHE A 387 13.75 9.23 11.95
C PHE A 387 13.42 9.57 13.41
N GLN A 388 14.31 9.25 14.36
CA GLN A 388 14.06 9.45 15.80
C GLN A 388 15.16 10.28 16.47
N SER A 389 15.79 11.20 15.72
CA SER A 389 16.80 12.13 16.23
C SER A 389 16.35 13.59 16.13
N GLU A 390 16.94 14.48 16.92
CA GLU A 390 16.69 15.93 16.82
C GLU A 390 17.11 16.54 15.46
N ARG A 391 17.91 15.80 14.69
CA ARG A 391 18.38 16.21 13.36
C ARG A 391 17.51 15.69 12.22
N SER A 392 16.51 14.89 12.54
CA SER A 392 15.57 14.35 11.57
C SER A 392 14.78 15.46 10.88
N PHE A 393 14.41 15.21 9.64
CA PHE A 393 13.46 16.00 8.89
C PHE A 393 12.05 15.53 9.21
N GLN A 394 11.14 16.48 9.44
CA GLN A 394 9.72 16.23 9.66
C GLN A 394 8.88 16.99 8.64
N SER A 395 7.72 16.42 8.32
CA SER A 395 6.76 16.98 7.37
C SER A 395 5.63 17.68 8.11
N ASP A 396 5.30 18.90 7.68
CA ASP A 396 4.06 19.59 7.98
C ASP A 396 3.16 19.60 6.73
N GLN A 397 2.01 18.92 6.81
CA GLN A 397 1.06 18.85 5.70
C GLN A 397 0.10 20.05 5.70
N VAL A 398 0.54 21.13 5.04
CA VAL A 398 -0.14 22.44 5.03
C VAL A 398 -1.40 22.47 4.17
N GLU A 399 -1.45 21.73 3.06
CA GLU A 399 -2.62 21.59 2.18
C GLU A 399 -3.03 20.12 2.09
N CYS A 400 -4.34 19.84 2.08
CA CYS A 400 -4.86 18.50 1.89
C CYS A 400 -6.25 18.53 1.25
N ARG A 401 -6.45 17.70 0.22
CA ARG A 401 -7.74 17.63 -0.48
C ARG A 401 -8.89 17.22 0.43
N SER A 402 -8.64 16.37 1.43
CA SER A 402 -9.66 16.01 2.43
C SER A 402 -10.16 17.20 3.27
N LYS A 403 -9.36 18.28 3.39
CA LYS A 403 -9.73 19.55 4.04
C LYS A 403 -10.47 20.51 3.10
N GLY A 404 -10.47 20.22 1.79
CA GLY A 404 -11.09 21.06 0.76
C GLY A 404 -10.09 21.82 -0.12
N ASP A 405 -8.79 21.61 0.06
CA ASP A 405 -7.76 22.15 -0.84
C ASP A 405 -7.79 21.44 -2.20
N SER A 406 -7.13 22.02 -3.21
CA SER A 406 -7.11 21.46 -4.57
C SER A 406 -6.13 20.27 -4.72
N LEU A 407 -5.07 20.26 -3.91
CA LEU A 407 -4.02 19.24 -3.87
C LEU A 407 -3.52 19.04 -2.43
N ALA A 408 -2.61 18.09 -2.22
CA ALA A 408 -1.91 17.96 -0.95
C ALA A 408 -0.48 18.53 -1.05
N ARG A 409 -0.06 19.27 -0.03
CA ARG A 409 1.28 19.87 0.09
C ARG A 409 1.89 19.55 1.44
N ALA A 410 3.14 19.11 1.40
CA ALA A 410 3.99 18.85 2.55
C ALA A 410 5.20 19.78 2.50
N ASN A 411 5.45 20.49 3.60
CA ASN A 411 6.67 21.23 3.82
C ASN A 411 7.52 20.47 4.82
N VAL A 412 8.71 20.09 4.40
CA VAL A 412 9.66 19.30 5.18
C VAL A 412 10.79 20.20 5.65
N LYS A 413 11.09 20.17 6.94
CA LYS A 413 12.19 20.93 7.57
C LYS A 413 12.87 20.09 8.64
N ARG A 414 14.08 20.49 9.04
CA ARG A 414 14.80 19.86 10.15
C ARG A 414 14.15 20.22 11.49
N MET A 415 14.00 19.26 12.39
CA MET A 415 13.33 19.46 13.68
C MET A 415 13.97 20.57 14.53
N ASP A 416 15.29 20.63 14.60
CA ASP A 416 16.04 21.67 15.33
C ASP A 416 15.83 23.10 14.78
N THR A 417 15.28 23.25 13.57
CA THR A 417 14.93 24.54 12.95
C THR A 417 13.46 24.91 13.05
N MET A 418 12.61 24.03 13.61
CA MET A 418 11.19 24.28 13.84
C MET A 418 11.01 25.03 15.17
N GLN A 419 11.32 26.32 15.19
CA GLN A 419 10.99 27.26 16.29
C GLN A 419 10.12 28.41 15.81
#